data_AF-A0A921GKA3-F1
#
_entry.id   AF-A0A921GKA3-F1
#
_cell.length_a   1.000
_cell.length_b   1.000
_cell.length_c   1.000
_cell.angle_alpha   90.00
_cell.angle_beta   90.00
_cell.angle_gamma   90.00
#
_symmetry.space_group_name_H-M   'P 1'
#
loop_
_entity.id
_entity.type
_entity.pdbx_description
1 polymer ?
#
loop_
_entity_poly.entity_id
_entity_poly.type
_entity_poly.pdbx_seq_one_letter_code
_entity_poly.pdbx_strand_id
1 'polypeptide(L)'
;MEGDGRRGGSPADGAISREQLARVLLAAHTTADATGLTLEVVAERGPEQSQLDSLFAGLRADVPGEVDGALDPDTLPLGAEPDRVLEDLRRVAAAADAREAGAVTA
;
A
#
# COMPACT_ATOMS: atom_id res chain seq x y z
N MET A 1 7.12 5.51 -6.03
CA MET A 1 8.02 5.39 -4.86
C MET A 1 7.35 4.49 -3.85
N GLU A 2 8.13 3.86 -2.97
CA GLU A 2 7.72 2.83 -2.01
C GLU A 2 8.67 2.85 -0.79
N GLY A 3 8.25 2.27 0.33
CA GLY A 3 9.10 2.00 1.48
C GLY A 3 9.10 3.05 2.60
N ASP A 4 8.10 3.93 2.63
CA ASP A 4 7.92 5.03 3.59
C ASP A 4 9.22 5.79 3.88
N GLY A 5 9.85 6.27 2.79
CA GLY A 5 11.14 6.96 2.89
C GLY A 5 11.04 8.38 3.48
N ARG A 6 9.86 9.00 3.47
CA ARG A 6 9.64 10.44 3.78
C ARG A 6 8.93 10.68 5.10
N ARG A 7 9.39 10.05 6.18
CA ARG A 7 8.78 10.10 7.53
C ARG A 7 8.87 11.43 8.28
N GLY A 8 9.62 12.40 7.75
CA GLY A 8 9.92 13.66 8.46
C GLY A 8 8.81 14.70 8.43
N GLY A 9 7.90 14.65 7.44
CA GLY A 9 6.81 15.60 7.27
C GLY A 9 7.23 17.07 7.30
N SER A 10 7.51 17.67 6.15
CA SER A 10 7.96 19.06 6.02
C SER A 10 7.10 19.84 5.02
N PRO A 11 7.08 21.18 5.07
CA PRO A 11 6.45 21.99 4.02
C PRO A 11 7.01 21.74 2.61
N ALA A 12 8.22 21.16 2.50
CA ALA A 12 8.81 20.80 1.22
C ALA A 12 8.13 19.61 0.55
N ASP A 13 7.37 18.79 1.31
CA ASP A 13 6.61 17.65 0.79
C ASP A 13 5.33 18.07 0.05
N GLY A 14 5.02 19.38 0.07
CA GLY A 14 3.94 19.97 -0.72
C GLY A 14 2.54 19.54 -0.28
N ALA A 15 1.58 19.70 -1.19
CA ALA A 15 0.19 19.32 -0.97
C ALA A 15 -0.34 18.59 -2.21
N ILE A 16 -1.09 17.51 -2.00
CA ILE A 16 -1.77 16.76 -3.05
C ILE A 16 -3.23 17.16 -3.04
N SER A 17 -3.78 17.50 -4.22
CA SER A 17 -5.20 17.84 -4.31
C SER A 17 -6.07 16.58 -4.14
N ARG A 18 -7.29 16.77 -3.62
CA ARG A 18 -8.26 15.65 -3.50
C ARG A 18 -8.59 15.01 -4.86
N GLU A 19 -8.56 15.81 -5.93
CA GLU A 19 -8.78 15.35 -7.30
C GLU A 19 -7.63 14.46 -7.80
N GLN A 20 -6.38 14.88 -7.53
CA GLN A 20 -5.19 14.08 -7.87
C GLN A 20 -5.17 12.76 -7.11
N LEU A 21 -5.47 12.79 -5.80
CA LEU A 21 -5.57 11.57 -5.00
C LEU A 21 -6.68 10.64 -5.51
N ALA A 22 -7.86 11.19 -5.82
CA ALA A 22 -8.97 10.41 -6.38
C ALA A 22 -8.61 9.76 -7.73
N ARG A 23 -7.88 10.48 -8.60
CA ARG A 23 -7.38 9.94 -9.87
C ARG A 23 -6.46 8.74 -9.64
N VAL A 24 -5.52 8.84 -8.70
CA VAL A 24 -4.59 7.75 -8.38
C VAL A 24 -5.34 6.54 -7.82
N LEU A 25 -6.24 6.75 -6.85
CA LEU A 25 -7.03 5.66 -6.25
C LEU A 25 -7.90 4.95 -7.28
N LEU A 26 -8.57 5.71 -8.15
CA LEU A 26 -9.38 5.12 -9.23
C LEU A 26 -8.50 4.32 -10.18
N ALA A 27 -7.36 4.87 -10.61
CA ALA A 27 -6.45 4.18 -11.52
C ALA A 27 -5.89 2.89 -10.91
N ALA A 28 -5.51 2.91 -9.63
CA ALA A 28 -5.05 1.72 -8.92
C ALA A 28 -6.17 0.67 -8.81
N HIS A 29 -7.41 1.10 -8.55
CA HIS A 29 -8.54 0.18 -8.45
C HIS A 29 -8.95 -0.46 -9.80
N THR A 30 -8.77 0.26 -10.91
CA THR A 30 -9.16 -0.21 -12.25
C THR A 30 -8.03 -0.89 -13.03
N THR A 31 -6.81 -0.89 -12.51
CA THR A 31 -5.64 -1.53 -13.13
C THR A 31 -5.38 -2.87 -12.48
N ALA A 32 -5.57 -3.97 -13.21
CA ALA A 32 -5.36 -5.32 -12.66
C ALA A 32 -3.95 -5.51 -12.07
N ASP A 33 -2.93 -4.99 -12.77
CA ASP A 33 -1.52 -5.08 -12.37
C ASP A 33 -1.18 -4.23 -11.13
N ALA A 34 -2.12 -3.39 -10.66
CA ALA A 34 -1.95 -2.63 -9.42
C ALA A 34 -2.40 -3.40 -8.16
N THR A 35 -2.83 -4.65 -8.32
CA THR A 35 -3.26 -5.49 -7.20
C THR A 35 -2.07 -5.89 -6.33
N GLY A 36 -2.19 -5.71 -5.01
CA GLY A 36 -1.14 -6.11 -4.07
C GLY A 36 0.12 -5.26 -4.17
N LEU A 37 -0.02 -3.99 -4.56
CA LEU A 37 1.06 -3.01 -4.55
C LEU A 37 0.85 -2.02 -3.41
N THR A 38 1.93 -1.69 -2.72
CA THR A 38 2.01 -0.51 -1.86
C THR A 38 2.68 0.62 -2.63
N LEU A 39 2.12 1.85 -2.57
CA LEU A 39 2.68 3.01 -3.25
C LEU A 39 2.65 4.26 -2.39
N GLU A 40 3.61 5.14 -2.63
CA GLU A 40 3.63 6.49 -2.08
C GLU A 40 3.15 7.51 -3.12
N VAL A 41 2.22 8.38 -2.71
CA VAL A 41 1.83 9.56 -3.48
C VAL A 41 2.52 10.78 -2.87
N VAL A 42 3.34 11.46 -3.66
CA VAL A 42 4.09 12.65 -3.23
C VAL A 42 3.80 13.84 -4.14
N ALA A 43 3.87 15.05 -3.60
CA ALA A 43 3.85 16.26 -4.41
C ALA A 43 5.27 16.64 -4.81
N GLU A 44 5.56 16.61 -6.11
CA GLU A 44 6.83 17.07 -6.67
C GLU A 44 6.61 18.10 -7.77
N ARG A 45 7.60 18.99 -7.95
CA ARG A 45 7.58 19.98 -9.03
C ARG A 45 7.92 19.29 -10.35
N GLY A 46 7.00 19.35 -11.31
CA GLY A 46 7.19 18.77 -12.63
C GLY A 46 5.90 18.70 -13.43
N PRO A 47 5.96 18.18 -14.67
CA PRO A 47 4.75 17.83 -15.39
C PRO A 47 3.98 16.72 -14.65
N GLU A 48 2.65 16.77 -14.74
CA GLU A 48 1.78 15.69 -14.26
C GLU A 48 2.08 14.39 -15.02
N GLN A 49 2.08 13.26 -14.32
CA GLN A 49 2.24 11.95 -14.94
C GLN A 49 0.95 11.57 -15.68
N SER A 50 1.04 11.42 -17.00
CA SER A 50 -0.11 11.11 -17.86
C SER A 50 -0.49 9.63 -17.86
N GLN A 51 0.41 8.74 -17.44
CA GLN A 51 0.24 7.27 -17.45
C GLN A 51 0.63 6.69 -16.09
N LEU A 52 -0.37 6.32 -15.29
CA LEU A 52 -0.17 5.79 -13.93
C LEU A 52 0.09 4.27 -13.93
N ASP A 53 -0.45 3.56 -14.92
CA ASP A 53 -0.22 2.15 -15.23
C ASP A 53 1.26 1.80 -15.33
N SER A 54 2.05 2.60 -16.07
CA SER A 54 3.50 2.42 -16.15
C SER A 54 4.22 2.63 -14.82
N LEU A 55 3.67 3.45 -13.92
CA LEU A 55 4.23 3.66 -12.59
C LEU A 55 3.95 2.46 -11.69
N PHE A 56 2.73 1.91 -11.74
CA PHE A 56 2.37 0.70 -11.00
C PHE A 56 3.21 -0.50 -11.42
N ALA A 57 3.42 -0.68 -12.74
CA ALA A 57 4.25 -1.78 -13.26
C ALA A 57 5.72 -1.73 -12.80
N GLY A 58 6.20 -0.57 -12.33
CA GLY A 58 7.55 -0.40 -11.79
C GLY A 58 7.68 -0.68 -10.29
N LEU A 59 6.57 -0.92 -9.58
CA LEU A 59 6.52 -1.19 -8.14
C LEU A 59 6.78 -2.66 -7.84
N ARG A 60 7.19 -2.94 -6.60
CA ARG A 60 7.34 -4.30 -6.11
C ARG A 60 6.02 -4.75 -5.48
N ALA A 61 5.56 -5.94 -5.86
CA ALA A 61 4.42 -6.54 -5.20
C ALA A 61 4.71 -6.83 -3.73
N ASP A 62 3.71 -6.58 -2.89
CA ASP A 62 3.70 -6.99 -1.50
C ASP A 62 3.79 -8.52 -1.42
N VAL A 63 4.44 -9.02 -0.37
CA VAL A 63 4.60 -10.46 -0.16
C VAL A 63 3.32 -10.99 0.49
N PRO A 64 2.61 -11.97 -0.10
CA PRO A 64 1.41 -12.51 0.50
C PRO A 64 1.67 -13.06 1.92
N GLY A 65 0.88 -12.59 2.88
CA GLY A 65 0.98 -13.00 4.29
C GLY A 65 1.95 -12.18 5.14
N GLU A 66 2.78 -11.32 4.54
CA GLU A 66 3.52 -10.31 5.29
C GLU A 66 2.58 -9.14 5.65
N VAL A 67 2.89 -8.47 6.76
CA VAL A 67 2.10 -7.33 7.25
C VAL A 67 2.61 -5.99 6.73
N ASP A 68 3.90 -5.93 6.42
CA ASP A 68 4.57 -4.72 5.93
C ASP A 68 4.52 -4.65 4.41
N GLY A 69 4.40 -3.42 3.89
CA GLY A 69 4.44 -3.18 2.45
C GLY A 69 5.82 -3.46 1.87
N ALA A 70 5.88 -3.66 0.55
CA ALA A 70 7.15 -3.85 -0.13
C ALA A 70 8.12 -2.69 0.14
N LEU A 71 9.34 -3.04 0.57
CA LEU A 71 10.42 -2.11 0.90
C LEU A 71 10.20 -1.27 2.16
N ASP A 72 9.11 -1.47 2.90
CA ASP A 72 8.94 -0.81 4.19
C ASP A 72 10.03 -1.30 5.16
N PRO A 73 10.68 -0.37 5.88
CA PRO A 73 11.71 -0.72 6.84
C PRO A 73 11.08 -1.32 8.10
N ASP A 74 11.63 -2.43 8.56
CA ASP A 74 11.30 -3.05 9.84
C ASP A 74 11.72 -2.13 11.01
N THR A 75 10.82 -1.23 11.39
CA THR A 75 11.02 -0.30 12.52
C THR A 75 10.43 -0.80 13.83
N LEU A 76 9.53 -1.78 13.74
CA LEU A 76 8.96 -2.50 14.86
C LEU A 76 8.73 -3.94 14.42
N PRO A 77 9.62 -4.89 14.78
CA PRO A 77 9.47 -6.27 14.37
C PRO A 77 8.15 -6.84 14.88
N LEU A 78 7.48 -7.67 14.08
CA LEU A 78 6.17 -8.24 14.42
C LEU A 78 6.16 -8.90 15.81
N GLY A 79 7.23 -9.62 16.19
CA GLY A 79 7.32 -10.26 17.52
C GLY A 79 7.47 -9.29 18.70
N ALA A 80 7.75 -8.01 18.43
CA ALA A 80 7.84 -6.94 19.42
C ALA A 80 6.54 -6.12 19.50
N GLU A 81 5.54 -6.42 18.67
CA GLU A 81 4.22 -5.80 18.75
C GLU A 81 3.51 -6.16 20.06
N PRO A 82 2.67 -5.26 20.61
CA PRO A 82 1.85 -5.57 21.78
C PRO A 82 0.94 -6.78 21.54
N ASP A 83 0.71 -7.60 22.57
CA ASP A 83 -0.12 -8.81 22.48
C ASP A 83 -1.48 -8.58 21.82
N ARG A 84 -2.13 -7.44 22.12
CA ARG A 84 -3.42 -7.06 21.53
C ARG A 84 -3.34 -6.91 19.99
N VAL A 85 -2.24 -6.38 19.47
CA VAL A 85 -2.03 -6.20 18.03
C VAL A 85 -1.84 -7.56 17.37
N LEU A 86 -1.04 -8.43 17.99
CA LEU A 86 -0.85 -9.81 17.52
C LEU A 86 -2.16 -10.61 17.52
N GLU A 87 -3.00 -10.44 18.53
CA GLU A 87 -4.33 -11.06 18.58
C GLU A 87 -5.27 -10.55 17.48
N ASP A 88 -5.27 -9.23 17.22
CA ASP A 88 -6.06 -8.62 16.16
C ASP A 88 -5.59 -9.09 14.78
N LEU A 89 -4.28 -9.13 14.53
CA LEU A 89 -3.72 -9.65 13.27
C LEU A 89 -4.13 -11.10 13.01
N ARG A 90 -4.04 -11.98 14.03
CA ARG A 90 -4.52 -13.37 13.91
C ARG A 90 -6.00 -13.45 13.56
N ARG A 91 -6.82 -12.56 14.12
CA ARG A 91 -8.26 -12.51 13.84
C ARG A 91 -8.56 -12.06 12.41
N VAL A 92 -7.85 -11.04 11.93
CA VAL A 92 -8.00 -10.54 10.55
C VAL A 92 -7.55 -11.61 9.54
N ALA A 93 -6.42 -12.27 9.79
CA ALA A 93 -5.93 -13.36 8.95
C ALA A 93 -6.96 -14.50 8.82
N ALA A 94 -7.51 -14.98 9.94
CA ALA A 94 -8.54 -16.02 9.92
C ALA A 94 -9.81 -15.60 9.16
N ALA A 95 -10.18 -14.31 9.22
CA ALA A 95 -11.32 -13.78 8.47
C ALA A 95 -11.02 -13.67 6.96
N ALA A 96 -9.79 -13.32 6.59
CA ALA A 96 -9.34 -13.31 5.20
C ALA A 96 -9.36 -14.72 4.60
N ASP A 97 -8.78 -15.70 5.30
CA ASP A 97 -8.77 -17.11 4.89
C ASP A 97 -10.19 -17.65 4.68
N ALA A 98 -11.12 -17.31 5.57
CA ALA A 98 -12.52 -17.72 5.45
C ALA A 98 -13.23 -17.09 4.24
N ARG A 99 -12.89 -15.84 3.89
CA ARG A 99 -13.42 -15.17 2.68
C ARG A 99 -12.85 -15.79 1.41
N GLU A 100 -11.55 -16.06 1.39
CA GLU A 100 -10.87 -16.75 0.28
C GLU A 100 -11.52 -18.13 0.05
N ALA A 101 -11.69 -18.92 1.11
CA ALA A 101 -12.34 -20.23 1.03
C ALA A 101 -13.80 -20.16 0.55
N GLY A 102 -14.54 -19.13 0.96
CA GLY A 102 -15.90 -18.86 0.50
C GLY A 102 -15.98 -18.40 -0.96
N ALA A 103 -14.98 -17.66 -1.46
CA ALA A 103 -14.88 -17.25 -2.84
C ALA A 103 -14.48 -18.39 -3.78
N VAL A 104 -13.70 -19.36 -3.30
CA VAL A 104 -13.30 -20.56 -4.06
C VAL A 104 -14.44 -21.60 -4.19
N THR A 105 -15.45 -21.52 -3.33
CA THR A 105 -16.59 -22.47 -3.32
C THR A 105 -17.85 -21.95 -4.02
N ALA A 106 -17.86 -20.71 -4.51
CA ALA A 106 -18.96 -20.08 -5.25
C ALA A 106 -18.70 -20.08 -6.76
#